data_AF-A0AAW6HRS3-F1
#
_entry.id   AF-A0AAW6HRS3-F1
#
_cell.length_a   1.000
_cell.length_b   1.000
_cell.length_c   1.000
_cell.angle_alpha   90.00
_cell.angle_beta   90.00
_cell.angle_gamma   90.00
#
_symmetry.space_group_name_H-M   'P 1'
#
loop_
_entity.id
_entity.type
_entity.pdbx_description
1 polymer ?
#
loop_
_entity_poly.entity_id
_entity_poly.type
_entity_poly.pdbx_seq_one_letter_code
_entity_poly.pdbx_strand_id
1 'polypeptide(L)'
;MQNLKTYIEKLKDLLSNIDLEKLINNYNKIMDKSMYTRIMYDDDEYAEIDFFEKQIEGEIEFIKTKLIQEVDEYIQDILKTKFSDKKKLALLHDHFYNLTQAIALTKNISFKRLNKLLNEEY
;
A
#
# COMPACT_ATOMS: atom_id res chain seq x y z
N MET A 1 -11.86 -10.38 16.75
CA MET A 1 -12.34 -9.19 16.01
C MET A 1 -11.23 -8.14 15.98
N GLN A 2 -9.96 -8.55 15.89
CA GLN A 2 -8.80 -7.68 16.07
C GLN A 2 -7.85 -7.69 14.84
N ASN A 3 -8.36 -8.15 13.68
CA ASN A 3 -7.66 -8.14 12.39
C ASN A 3 -7.40 -6.74 11.81
N LEU A 4 -8.33 -5.77 11.93
CA LEU A 4 -8.15 -4.45 11.31
C LEU A 4 -7.02 -3.65 11.98
N LYS A 5 -7.04 -3.60 13.32
CA LYS A 5 -6.00 -2.94 14.11
C LYS A 5 -4.63 -3.60 13.89
N THR A 6 -4.59 -4.93 13.96
CA THR A 6 -3.36 -5.71 13.72
C THR A 6 -2.80 -5.47 12.32
N TYR A 7 -3.66 -5.44 11.30
CA TYR A 7 -3.27 -5.14 9.93
C TYR A 7 -2.61 -3.76 9.81
N ILE A 8 -3.25 -2.72 10.37
CA ILE A 8 -2.75 -1.35 10.34
C ILE A 8 -1.39 -1.25 11.05
N GLU A 9 -1.29 -1.77 12.27
CA GLU A 9 -0.05 -1.72 13.07
C GLU A 9 1.11 -2.42 12.35
N LYS A 10 0.87 -3.62 11.83
CA LYS A 10 1.90 -4.38 11.10
C LYS A 10 2.29 -3.72 9.78
N LEU A 11 1.35 -3.15 9.04
CA LEU A 11 1.66 -2.44 7.79
C LEU A 11 2.58 -1.23 8.08
N LYS A 12 2.25 -0.43 9.08
CA LYS A 12 3.06 0.73 9.49
C LYS A 12 4.44 0.34 10.00
N ASP A 13 4.53 -0.71 10.81
CA ASP A 13 5.80 -1.25 11.30
C ASP A 13 6.69 -1.74 10.14
N LEU A 14 6.10 -2.45 9.18
CA LEU A 14 6.82 -2.90 7.98
C LEU A 14 7.37 -1.71 7.20
N LEU A 15 6.55 -0.68 6.94
CA LEU A 15 6.96 0.51 6.19
C LEU A 15 8.04 1.33 6.89
N SER A 16 8.02 1.38 8.22
CA SER A 16 9.01 2.13 9.00
C SER A 16 10.41 1.52 8.93
N ASN A 17 10.47 0.18 8.81
CA ASN A 17 11.69 -0.62 8.89
C ASN A 17 12.17 -1.18 7.53
N ILE A 18 11.47 -0.88 6.43
CA ILE A 18 11.81 -1.43 5.11
C ILE A 18 12.95 -0.66 4.44
N ASP A 19 13.73 -1.37 3.63
CA ASP A 19 14.67 -0.78 2.68
C ASP A 19 13.85 -0.03 1.60
N LEU A 20 13.78 1.28 1.74
CA LEU A 20 12.90 2.13 0.94
C LEU A 20 13.34 2.19 -0.53
N GLU A 21 14.64 2.23 -0.80
CA GLU A 21 15.15 2.21 -2.18
C GLU A 21 14.72 0.94 -2.91
N LYS A 22 14.86 -0.21 -2.25
CA LYS A 22 14.39 -1.49 -2.82
C LYS A 22 12.87 -1.53 -2.95
N LEU A 23 12.14 -0.98 -1.98
CA LEU A 23 10.68 -0.90 -2.04
C LEU A 23 10.23 -0.10 -3.26
N ILE A 24 10.78 1.10 -3.47
CA ILE A 24 10.47 1.98 -4.61
C ILE A 24 10.78 1.26 -5.92
N ASN A 25 11.97 0.67 -6.03
CA ASN A 25 12.38 -0.06 -7.24
C ASN A 25 11.43 -1.23 -7.55
N ASN A 26 10.99 -1.97 -6.53
CA ASN A 26 10.03 -3.07 -6.72
C ASN A 26 8.62 -2.57 -7.02
N TYR A 27 8.22 -1.46 -6.40
CA TYR A 27 6.94 -0.81 -6.65
C TYR A 27 6.83 -0.34 -8.11
N ASN A 28 7.82 0.39 -8.60
CA ASN A 28 7.85 0.89 -9.98
C ASN A 28 7.82 -0.27 -10.99
N LYS A 29 8.54 -1.37 -10.74
CA LYS A 29 8.47 -2.58 -11.57
C LYS A 29 7.08 -3.23 -11.60
N ILE A 30 6.34 -3.19 -10.49
CA ILE A 30 4.96 -3.68 -10.42
C ILE A 30 4.05 -2.73 -11.19
N MET A 31 4.20 -1.42 -11.00
CA MET A 31 3.40 -0.41 -11.68
C MET A 31 3.54 -0.51 -13.20
N ASP A 32 4.77 -0.64 -13.71
CA ASP A 32 5.03 -0.85 -15.13
C ASP A 32 4.25 -2.03 -15.68
N LYS A 33 4.33 -3.19 -15.02
CA LYS A 33 3.59 -4.40 -15.44
C LYS A 33 2.08 -4.24 -15.33
N SER A 34 1.60 -3.48 -14.35
CA SER A 34 0.17 -3.23 -14.14
C SER A 34 -0.43 -2.28 -15.18
N MET A 35 0.35 -1.28 -15.64
CA MET A 35 -0.04 -0.37 -16.73
C MET A 35 -0.22 -1.11 -18.06
N TYR A 36 0.56 -2.16 -18.31
CA TYR A 36 0.38 -3.00 -19.51
C TYR A 36 -0.81 -3.98 -19.43
N THR A 37 -1.42 -4.18 -18.26
CA THR A 37 -2.47 -5.19 -18.06
C THR A 37 -3.83 -4.63 -17.62
N ARG A 38 -3.92 -3.37 -17.18
CA ARG A 38 -5.19 -2.65 -16.98
C ARG A 38 -5.51 -1.86 -18.24
N ILE A 39 -6.55 -2.27 -18.98
CA ILE A 39 -7.23 -1.40 -19.95
C ILE A 39 -7.79 -0.22 -19.14
N MET A 40 -7.09 0.91 -19.17
CA MET A 40 -7.53 2.17 -18.58
C MET A 40 -8.75 2.62 -19.39
N TYR A 41 -9.92 2.69 -18.75
CA TYR A 41 -10.99 3.51 -19.27
C TYR A 41 -10.56 4.96 -19.01
N ASP A 42 -10.24 5.68 -20.09
CA ASP A 42 -10.10 7.13 -20.08
C ASP A 42 -11.42 7.72 -19.56
N ASP A 43 -11.42 8.22 -18.33
CA ASP A 43 -12.34 9.26 -17.92
C ASP A 43 -11.49 10.46 -17.51
N ASP A 44 -11.56 11.48 -18.37
CA ASP A 44 -11.02 12.81 -18.21
C ASP A 44 -11.48 13.46 -16.90
N GLU A 45 -10.60 14.32 -16.37
CA GLU A 45 -10.80 15.19 -15.19
C GLU A 45 -10.67 14.49 -13.83
N TYR A 46 -9.49 14.57 -13.22
CA TYR A 46 -9.21 15.45 -12.08
C TYR A 46 -7.74 15.30 -11.67
N ALA A 47 -7.10 16.43 -11.39
CA ALA A 47 -5.75 16.49 -10.85
C ALA A 47 -5.74 15.93 -9.42
N GLU A 48 -4.81 15.04 -9.11
CA GLU A 48 -3.95 15.10 -7.92
C GLU A 48 -2.92 13.98 -7.95
N ILE A 49 -1.78 14.21 -7.30
CA ILE A 49 -0.67 13.26 -7.25
C ILE A 49 -1.07 12.13 -6.29
N ASP A 50 -1.75 11.10 -6.79
CA ASP A 50 -1.88 9.84 -6.08
C ASP A 50 -0.53 9.11 -6.13
N PHE A 51 0.17 8.99 -5.00
CA PHE A 51 1.45 8.28 -4.92
C PHE A 51 1.30 6.79 -5.30
N PHE A 52 0.09 6.24 -5.14
CA PHE A 52 -0.19 4.83 -5.41
C PHE A 52 -0.66 4.55 -6.84
N GLU A 53 -0.94 5.57 -7.66
CA GLU A 53 -1.42 5.37 -9.03
C GLU A 53 -0.34 5.56 -10.10
N LYS A 54 0.89 5.85 -9.69
CA LYS A 54 2.03 6.11 -10.58
C LYS A 54 3.36 5.62 -10.04
N GLN A 55 4.39 5.73 -10.87
CA GLN A 55 5.77 5.51 -10.43
C GLN A 55 6.18 6.53 -9.37
N ILE A 56 7.02 6.09 -8.43
CA ILE A 56 7.59 6.92 -7.37
C ILE A 56 8.93 7.48 -7.84
N GLU A 57 9.06 8.80 -7.85
CA GLU A 57 10.26 9.55 -8.24
C GLU A 57 10.58 10.64 -7.20
N GLY A 58 11.86 11.00 -7.04
CA GLY A 58 12.32 12.07 -6.14
C GLY A 58 13.38 11.65 -5.10
N GLU A 59 13.65 12.54 -4.14
CA GLU A 59 14.61 12.28 -3.05
C GLU A 59 14.05 11.30 -2.03
N ILE A 60 14.87 10.32 -1.61
CA ILE A 60 14.45 9.17 -0.80
C ILE A 60 13.81 9.58 0.53
N GLU A 61 14.34 10.59 1.22
CA GLU A 61 13.85 11.01 2.53
C GLU A 61 12.50 11.74 2.44
N PHE A 62 12.32 12.54 1.39
CA PHE A 62 11.04 13.15 1.05
C PHE A 62 10.00 12.07 0.69
N ILE A 63 10.40 11.10 -0.13
CA ILE A 63 9.55 9.97 -0.52
C ILE A 63 9.13 9.14 0.70
N LYS A 64 10.04 8.90 1.65
CA LYS A 64 9.72 8.15 2.88
C LYS A 64 8.60 8.82 3.66
N THR A 65 8.78 10.11 3.90
CA THR A 65 7.84 10.92 4.69
C THR A 65 6.48 10.96 4.00
N LYS A 66 6.48 11.18 2.69
CA LYS A 66 5.26 11.24 1.89
C LYS A 66 4.52 9.90 1.81
N LEU A 67 5.23 8.79 1.56
CA LEU A 67 4.65 7.44 1.55
C LEU A 67 3.98 7.11 2.89
N ILE A 68 4.66 7.38 4.01
CA ILE A 68 4.10 7.11 5.34
C ILE A 68 2.88 8.01 5.59
N GLN A 69 2.97 9.30 5.21
CA GLN A 69 1.88 10.25 5.36
C GLN A 69 0.64 9.80 4.58
N GLU A 70 0.76 9.44 3.31
CA GLU A 70 -0.39 9.04 2.48
C GLU A 70 -1.03 7.73 2.96
N VAL A 71 -0.21 6.75 3.38
CA VAL A 71 -0.72 5.52 4.02
C VAL A 71 -1.53 5.87 5.26
N ASP A 72 -1.02 6.79 6.09
CA ASP A 72 -1.67 7.21 7.32
C ASP A 72 -2.98 7.96 7.06
N GLU A 73 -2.98 8.90 6.11
CA GLU A 73 -4.15 9.68 5.70
C GLU A 73 -5.28 8.76 5.22
N TYR A 74 -4.99 7.84 4.29
CA TYR A 74 -5.98 6.90 3.78
C TYR A 74 -6.53 5.99 4.87
N ILE A 75 -5.66 5.48 5.77
CA ILE A 75 -6.10 4.69 6.92
C ILE A 75 -7.04 5.51 7.81
N GLN A 76 -6.70 6.76 8.13
CA GLN A 76 -7.56 7.60 8.95
C GLN A 76 -8.92 7.85 8.29
N ASP A 77 -8.95 8.07 6.98
CA ASP A 77 -10.19 8.32 6.26
C ASP A 77 -11.08 7.08 6.23
N ILE A 78 -10.51 5.89 5.98
CA ILE A 78 -11.23 4.63 6.11
C ILE A 78 -11.73 4.41 7.54
N LEU A 79 -10.95 4.74 8.57
CA LEU A 79 -11.35 4.59 9.97
C LEU A 79 -12.53 5.49 10.35
N LYS A 80 -12.62 6.71 9.80
CA LYS A 80 -13.75 7.65 10.00
C LYS A 80 -15.05 7.17 9.37
N THR A 81 -15.01 6.26 8.39
CA THR A 81 -16.22 5.73 7.75
C THR A 81 -17.09 4.92 8.72
N LYS A 82 -18.40 4.86 8.44
CA LYS A 82 -19.37 4.02 9.16
C LYS A 82 -19.33 2.55 8.76
N PHE A 83 -18.35 2.12 7.96
CA PHE A 83 -18.24 0.75 7.49
C PHE A 83 -17.88 -0.23 8.62
N SER A 84 -18.28 -1.49 8.47
CA SER A 84 -17.83 -2.55 9.38
C SER A 84 -16.32 -2.78 9.23
N ASP A 85 -15.67 -3.26 10.29
CA ASP A 85 -14.21 -3.53 10.26
C ASP A 85 -13.80 -4.47 9.13
N LYS A 86 -14.66 -5.46 8.80
CA LYS A 86 -14.44 -6.36 7.67
C LYS A 86 -14.40 -5.61 6.34
N LYS A 87 -15.30 -4.63 6.14
CA LYS A 87 -15.33 -3.81 4.92
C LYS A 87 -14.16 -2.82 4.89
N LYS A 88 -13.82 -2.21 6.03
CA LYS A 88 -12.62 -1.36 6.16
C LYS A 88 -11.36 -2.13 5.79
N LEU A 89 -11.19 -3.34 6.33
CA LEU A 89 -10.05 -4.20 6.03
C LEU A 89 -9.98 -4.54 4.54
N ALA A 90 -11.11 -4.89 3.90
CA ALA A 90 -11.15 -5.15 2.47
C ALA A 90 -10.69 -3.93 1.64
N LEU A 91 -11.19 -2.73 1.96
CA LEU A 91 -10.79 -1.49 1.28
C LEU A 91 -9.28 -1.21 1.42
N LEU A 92 -8.71 -1.45 2.61
CA LEU A 92 -7.27 -1.29 2.83
C LEU A 92 -6.43 -2.32 2.05
N HIS A 93 -6.91 -3.56 1.91
CA HIS A 93 -6.23 -4.58 1.10
C HIS A 93 -6.24 -4.20 -0.39
N ASP A 94 -7.38 -3.71 -0.88
CA ASP A 94 -7.52 -3.32 -2.29
C ASP A 94 -6.66 -2.10 -2.61
N HIS A 95 -6.73 -1.04 -1.78
CA HIS A 95 -5.97 0.18 -2.00
C HIS A 95 -4.45 -0.05 -1.90
N PHE A 96 -3.98 -0.82 -0.91
CA PHE A 96 -2.56 -1.11 -0.73
C PHE A 96 -2.08 -2.37 -1.47
N TYR A 97 -2.82 -2.88 -2.46
CA TYR A 97 -2.48 -4.13 -3.15
C TYR A 97 -1.09 -4.09 -3.82
N ASN A 98 -0.79 -3.04 -4.58
CA ASN A 98 0.52 -2.90 -5.25
C ASN A 98 1.65 -2.67 -4.23
N LEU A 99 1.38 -1.89 -3.18
CA LEU A 99 2.34 -1.63 -2.11
C LEU A 99 2.69 -2.92 -1.37
N THR A 100 1.69 -3.72 -0.99
CA THR A 100 1.90 -4.99 -0.28
C THR A 100 2.60 -6.02 -1.17
N GLN A 101 2.33 -6.06 -2.47
CA GLN A 101 3.17 -6.84 -3.40
C GLN A 101 4.62 -6.38 -3.42
N ALA A 102 4.87 -5.06 -3.49
CA ALA A 102 6.22 -4.50 -3.48
C ALA A 102 6.95 -4.80 -2.16
N ILE A 103 6.26 -4.74 -1.02
CA ILE A 103 6.78 -5.15 0.29
C ILE A 103 7.16 -6.63 0.27
N ALA A 104 6.32 -7.50 -0.28
CA ALA A 104 6.58 -8.94 -0.36
C ALA A 104 7.86 -9.24 -1.17
N LEU A 105 8.01 -8.59 -2.33
CA LEU A 105 9.22 -8.69 -3.16
C LEU A 105 10.46 -8.18 -2.43
N THR A 106 10.34 -7.04 -1.76
CA THR A 106 11.44 -6.40 -1.02
C THR A 106 11.91 -7.25 0.15
N LYS A 107 10.98 -7.95 0.83
CA LYS A 107 11.28 -8.89 1.91
C LYS A 107 11.61 -10.31 1.44
N ASN A 108 11.60 -10.56 0.12
CA ASN A 108 11.80 -11.89 -0.47
C ASN A 108 10.87 -12.97 0.13
N ILE A 109 9.59 -12.63 0.31
CA ILE A 109 8.54 -13.55 0.75
C ILE A 109 7.40 -13.59 -0.25
N SER A 110 6.62 -14.67 -0.27
CA SER A 110 5.44 -14.73 -1.13
C SER A 110 4.36 -13.74 -0.65
N PHE A 111 3.60 -13.18 -1.59
CA PHE A 111 2.49 -12.28 -1.29
C PHE A 111 1.47 -12.91 -0.33
N LYS A 112 1.16 -14.20 -0.54
CA LYS A 112 0.31 -14.98 0.38
C LYS A 112 0.87 -15.03 1.80
N ARG A 113 2.19 -15.19 1.96
CA ARG A 113 2.84 -15.18 3.28
C ARG A 113 2.78 -13.80 3.92
N LEU A 114 3.00 -12.73 3.16
CA LEU A 114 2.83 -11.37 3.67
C LEU A 114 1.40 -11.12 4.15
N ASN A 115 0.40 -11.46 3.34
CA ASN A 115 -1.01 -11.29 3.74
C ASN A 115 -1.35 -12.07 5.00
N LYS A 116 -0.78 -13.27 5.18
CA LYS A 116 -0.92 -14.03 6.42
C LYS A 116 -0.32 -13.26 7.60
N LEU A 117 0.91 -12.75 7.45
CA LEU A 117 1.58 -11.95 8.49
C LEU A 117 0.78 -10.71 8.87
N LEU A 118 0.24 -9.98 7.89
CA LEU A 118 -0.57 -8.78 8.11
C LEU A 118 -1.90 -9.10 8.83
N ASN A 119 -2.48 -10.28 8.61
CA ASN A 119 -3.80 -10.66 9.15
C ASN A 119 -3.76 -11.57 10.39
N GLU A 120 -2.62 -12.17 10.74
CA GLU A 120 -2.52 -13.09 11.88
C GLU A 120 -2.58 -12.34 13.23
N GLU A 121 -3.61 -12.65 14.02
CA GLU A 121 -3.58 -12.57 15.49
C GLU A 121 -2.62 -13.67 15.98
N TYR A 122 -1.66 -13.30 16.85
CA TYR A 122 -0.88 -14.28 17.62
C TYR A 122 -1.78 -15.00 18.63
#